data_AF-A0A3P7YH95-F1
#
_entry.id   AF-A0A3P7YH95-F1
#
_cell.length_a   1.000
_cell.length_b   1.000
_cell.length_c   1.000
_cell.angle_alpha   90.00
_cell.angle_beta   90.00
_cell.angle_gamma   90.00
#
_symmetry.space_group_name_H-M   'P 1'
#
loop_
_entity.id
_entity.type
_entity.pdbx_description
1 polymer ?
#
loop_
_entity_poly.entity_id
_entity_poly.type
_entity_poly.pdbx_seq_one_letter_code
_entity_poly.pdbx_strand_id
1 'polypeptide(L)'
;MGATRVPWNYTLPNGNVAVTMDACFQRLREQGIPLAPEPTDGRLWCNATYDTVLCWPPTPANESIVLPCPPLKGLDPSRKSFVV
;
A
#
# COMPACT_ATOMS: atom_id res chain seq x y z
N MET A 1 18.56 5.92 -2.28
CA MET A 1 17.32 5.17 -2.60
C MET A 1 16.40 5.32 -1.40
N GLY A 2 15.68 6.45 -1.32
CA GLY A 2 14.76 6.73 -0.23
C GLY A 2 13.37 6.32 -0.68
N ALA A 3 12.73 5.38 0.01
CA ALA A 3 11.31 5.14 -0.17
C ALA A 3 10.57 6.38 0.35
N THR A 4 10.10 7.21 -0.57
CA THR A 4 9.25 8.35 -0.23
C THR A 4 7.97 7.79 0.36
N ARG A 5 7.51 8.35 1.48
CA ARG A 5 6.14 8.10 1.93
C ARG A 5 5.24 8.54 0.80
N VAL A 6 4.40 7.64 0.29
CA VAL A 6 3.39 7.97 -0.72
C VAL A 6 2.62 9.23 -0.31
N PRO A 7 2.08 10.00 -1.27
CA PRO A 7 1.42 11.28 -1.01
C PRO A 7 0.20 11.17 -0.08
N TRP A 8 -0.32 9.97 0.16
CA TRP A 8 -1.41 9.71 1.07
C TRP A 8 -0.87 9.56 2.51
N ASN A 9 -1.34 10.40 3.44
CA ASN A 9 -1.10 10.19 4.86
C ASN A 9 -2.00 9.05 5.37
N TYR A 10 -1.69 7.83 4.96
CA TYR A 10 -2.51 6.66 5.25
C TYR A 10 -1.89 5.82 6.36
N THR A 11 -2.75 5.32 7.23
CA THR A 11 -2.42 4.38 8.30
C THR A 11 -3.49 3.31 8.28
N LEU A 12 -3.20 2.12 7.78
CA LEU A 12 -4.14 1.01 7.95
C LEU A 12 -3.93 0.38 9.33
N PRO A 13 -5.02 -0.01 10.00
CA PRO A 13 -4.92 -0.75 11.26
C PRO A 13 -4.18 -2.08 11.06
N ASN A 14 -3.48 -2.54 12.10
CA ASN A 14 -2.81 -3.85 12.14
C ASN A 14 -1.69 -4.06 11.10
N GLY A 15 -0.93 -3.01 10.75
CA GLY A 15 0.22 -3.16 9.86
C GLY A 15 -0.16 -3.40 8.40
N ASN A 16 -1.29 -2.84 7.94
CA ASN A 16 -1.80 -2.97 6.58
C ASN A 16 -2.21 -4.39 6.16
N VAL A 17 -2.50 -5.27 7.13
CA VAL A 17 -3.00 -6.61 6.82
C VAL A 17 -4.42 -6.52 6.26
N ALA A 18 -4.65 -7.21 5.16
CA ALA A 18 -5.99 -7.48 4.65
C ALA A 18 -6.18 -9.00 4.51
N VAL A 19 -7.40 -9.49 4.76
CA VAL A 19 -7.73 -10.91 4.63
C VAL A 19 -8.10 -11.24 3.17
N THR A 20 -8.67 -10.26 2.47
CA THR A 20 -9.08 -10.37 1.06
C THR A 20 -8.77 -9.08 0.31
N MET A 21 -8.73 -9.17 -1.01
CA MET A 21 -8.58 -8.00 -1.90
C MET A 21 -9.71 -6.99 -1.68
N ASP A 22 -10.96 -7.45 -1.52
CA ASP A 22 -12.09 -6.58 -1.20
C ASP A 22 -11.89 -5.84 0.13
N ALA A 23 -11.42 -6.53 1.18
CA ALA A 23 -11.14 -5.88 2.46
C ALA A 23 -10.07 -4.78 2.30
N CYS A 24 -9.02 -5.03 1.52
CA CYS A 24 -8.03 -4.01 1.19
C CYS A 24 -8.66 -2.80 0.49
N PHE A 25 -9.42 -3.04 -0.58
CA PHE A 25 -9.97 -1.97 -1.39
C PHE A 25 -11.05 -1.16 -0.66
N GLN A 26 -11.86 -1.80 0.19
CA GLN A 26 -12.81 -1.10 1.05
C GLN A 26 -12.10 -0.13 2.00
N ARG A 27 -10.98 -0.54 2.61
CA ARG A 27 -10.20 0.33 3.50
C ARG A 27 -9.60 1.53 2.77
N LEU A 28 -9.04 1.32 1.58
CA LEU A 28 -8.51 2.42 0.78
C LEU A 28 -9.61 3.44 0.45
N ARG A 29 -10.81 2.96 0.10
CA ARG A 29 -11.98 3.82 -0.16
C ARG A 29 -12.47 4.56 1.09
N GLU A 30 -12.51 3.90 2.25
CA GLU A 30 -12.85 4.53 3.54
C GLU A 30 -11.91 5.70 3.86
N GLN A 31 -10.65 5.62 3.44
CA GLN A 31 -9.64 6.67 3.63
C GLN A 31 -9.59 7.69 2.49
N GLY A 32 -10.48 7.58 1.49
CA GLY A 32 -10.51 8.47 0.33
C GLY A 32 -9.37 8.26 -0.65
N ILE A 33 -8.68 7.11 -0.59
CA ILE A 33 -7.58 6.77 -1.50
C ILE A 33 -8.18 6.11 -2.75
N PRO A 34 -7.92 6.66 -3.96
CA PRO A 34 -8.41 6.06 -5.20
C PRO A 34 -7.72 4.71 -5.44
N LEU A 35 -8.42 3.71 -5.98
CA LEU A 35 -7.80 2.41 -6.31
C LEU A 35 -6.97 2.45 -7.60
N ALA A 36 -7.39 3.29 -8.54
CA ALA A 36 -6.72 3.54 -9.79
C ALA A 36 -6.74 5.06 -10.02
N PRO A 37 -5.73 5.80 -9.55
CA PRO A 37 -5.66 7.23 -9.80
C PRO A 37 -5.49 7.47 -11.30
N GLU A 38 -6.33 8.34 -11.87
CA GLU A 38 -6.11 8.81 -13.23
C GLU A 38 -4.84 9.69 -13.26
N PRO A 39 -4.05 9.63 -14.34
CA PRO A 39 -2.84 10.43 -14.49
C PRO A 39 -3.18 11.90 -14.78
N THR A 40 -3.69 12.64 -13.79
CA THR A 40 -4.11 14.04 -13.94
C THR A 40 -2.96 14.97 -14.35
N ASP A 41 -1.74 14.65 -13.88
CA ASP A 41 -0.52 15.41 -14.16
C ASP A 41 0.43 14.68 -15.14
N GLY A 42 -0.08 13.69 -15.89
CA GLY A 42 0.75 12.83 -16.76
C GLY A 42 1.67 11.86 -16.01
N ARG A 43 1.59 11.81 -14.67
CA ARG A 43 2.32 10.83 -13.85
C ARG A 43 1.67 9.46 -14.00
N LEU A 44 2.47 8.45 -14.34
CA LEU A 44 2.03 7.05 -14.33
C LEU A 44 1.90 6.55 -12.89
N TRP A 45 0.98 5.63 -12.66
CA TRP A 45 0.72 5.03 -11.36
C TRP A 45 0.56 3.52 -11.49
N CYS A 46 1.07 2.79 -10.49
CA CYS A 46 0.67 1.43 -10.21
C CYS A 46 -0.64 1.48 -9.43
N ASN A 47 -1.65 0.73 -9.89
CA ASN A 47 -2.94 0.63 -9.21
C ASN A 47 -2.78 0.00 -7.82
N ALA A 48 -3.73 0.29 -6.93
CA ALA A 48 -3.85 -0.39 -5.65
C ALA A 48 -3.92 -1.91 -5.87
N THR A 49 -3.23 -2.66 -5.02
CA THR A 49 -3.13 -4.10 -5.14
C THR A 49 -3.10 -4.77 -3.77
N TYR A 50 -3.19 -6.09 -3.79
CA TYR A 50 -3.19 -6.95 -2.62
C TYR A 50 -2.31 -8.17 -2.91
N ASP A 51 -1.36 -8.45 -2.02
CA ASP A 51 -0.36 -9.51 -2.23
C ASP A 51 -0.67 -10.81 -1.47
N THR A 52 -1.92 -11.02 -1.06
CA THR A 52 -2.40 -12.09 -0.16
C THR A 52 -2.17 -11.89 1.34
N VAL A 53 -1.46 -10.81 1.73
CA VAL A 53 -1.18 -10.51 3.14
C VAL A 53 -1.37 -9.03 3.44
N LEU A 54 -0.74 -8.17 2.66
CA LEU A 54 -0.71 -6.72 2.79
C LEU A 54 -1.55 -6.04 1.72
N CYS A 55 -2.21 -4.97 2.15
CA CYS A 55 -2.91 -4.04 1.29
C CYS A 55 -1.95 -2.94 0.82
N TRP A 56 -1.83 -2.81 -0.50
CA TRP A 56 -0.92 -1.85 -1.13
C TRP A 56 -1.73 -0.72 -1.78
N PRO A 57 -1.51 0.54 -1.38
CA PRO A 57 -2.13 1.67 -2.05
C PRO A 57 -1.51 1.89 -3.43
N PRO A 58 -2.13 2.72 -4.28
CA PRO A 58 -1.52 3.10 -5.54
C PRO A 58 -0.20 3.82 -5.30
N THR A 59 0.79 3.47 -6.12
CA THR A 59 2.15 3.99 -6.00
C THR A 59 2.51 4.70 -7.30
N PRO A 60 3.08 5.92 -7.26
CA PRO A 60 3.56 6.58 -8.47
C PRO A 60 4.63 5.74 -9.17
N ALA A 61 4.65 5.74 -10.50
CA ALA A 61 5.69 5.07 -11.25
C ALA A 61 7.07 5.62 -10.89
N ASN A 62 8.07 4.73 -10.90
CA ASN A 62 9.45 4.99 -10.45
C ASN A 62 9.60 5.30 -8.96
N GLU A 63 8.53 5.16 -8.17
CA GLU A 63 8.60 5.20 -6.71
C GLU A 63 8.39 3.79 -6.15
N SER A 64 8.91 3.57 -4.94
CA SER A 64 8.70 2.32 -4.20
C SER A 64 8.06 2.66 -2.86
N ILE A 65 7.09 1.87 -2.44
CA ILE A 65 6.46 2.03 -1.13
C ILE A 65 6.94 0.96 -0.16
N VAL A 66 7.04 1.38 1.10
CA VAL A 66 7.55 0.54 2.18
C VAL A 66 6.51 0.44 3.28
N LEU A 67 6.18 -0.79 3.62
CA LEU A 67 5.27 -1.12 4.70
C LEU A 67 5.98 -1.91 5.80
N PRO A 68 5.58 -1.75 7.08
CA PRO A 68 6.06 -2.63 8.13
C PRO A 68 5.62 -4.06 7.83
N CYS A 69 6.46 -5.04 8.16
CA CYS A 69 6.04 -6.43 8.11
C CYS A 69 4.90 -6.65 9.11
N PRO A 70 3.85 -7.39 8.71
CA PRO A 70 2.73 -7.64 9.60
C PRO A 70 3.14 -8.59 10.72
N PRO A 71 2.50 -8.54 11.90
CA PRO A 71 2.83 -9.37 13.04
C PRO A 71 2.28 -10.80 12.89
N LEU A 72 2.63 -11.47 11.79
CA LEU A 72 2.27 -12.85 11.52
C LEU A 72 3.37 -13.80 12.00
N LYS A 73 2.97 -15.02 12.36
CA LYS A 73 3.90 -16.06 12.83
C LYS A 73 4.96 -16.34 11.77
N GLY A 74 6.23 -16.21 12.12
CA GLY A 74 7.36 -16.43 11.22
C GLY A 74 7.87 -15.18 10.50
N LEU A 75 7.24 -14.01 10.71
CA LEU A 75 7.73 -12.72 10.21
C LEU A 75 8.27 -11.87 11.37
N ASP A 76 9.36 -11.14 11.12
CA ASP A 76 9.90 -10.15 12.05
C ASP A 76 9.23 -8.78 11.81
N PRO A 77 8.39 -8.28 12.73
CA PRO A 77 7.68 -7.00 12.56
C PRO A 77 8.61 -5.79 12.52
N SER A 78 9.86 -5.94 12.94
CA SER A 78 10.89 -4.89 12.87
C SER A 78 11.47 -4.72 11.46
N ARG A 79 11.15 -5.63 10.53
CA ARG A 79 11.56 -5.58 9.12
C ARG A 79 10.52 -4.84 8.27
N LYS A 80 10.91 -4.56 7.02
CA LYS A 80 10.15 -3.77 6.05
C LYS A 80 9.88 -4.59 4.80
N SER A 81 8.65 -4.51 4.31
CA SER A 81 8.22 -5.03 3.01
C SER A 81 8.23 -3.91 1.96
N PHE A 82 8.56 -4.24 0.73
CA PHE A 82 8.75 -3.29 -0.37
C PHE A 82 7.95 -3.75 -1.59
N VAL A 83 7.26 -2.81 -2.25
CA VAL A 83 6.72 -3.02 -3.60
C VAL A 83 7.11 -1.84 -4.49
N VAL A 84 7.33 -2.13 -5.77
CA VAL A 84 7.73 -1.19 -6.84
C VAL A 84 6.57 -1.03 -7.81
#